data_AF-A0AAJ1IGQ1-F1
#
_entry.id   AF-A0AAJ1IGQ1-F1
#
_cell.length_a   1.000
_cell.length_b   1.000
_cell.length_c   1.000
_cell.angle_alpha   90.00
_cell.angle_beta   90.00
_cell.angle_gamma   90.00
#
_symmetry.space_group_name_H-M   'P 1'
#
loop_
_entity.id
_entity.type
_entity.pdbx_description
1 polymer ?
#
loop_
_entity_poly.entity_id
_entity_poly.type
_entity_poly.pdbx_seq_one_letter_code
_entity_poly.pdbx_strand_id
1 'polypeptide(L)'
;MGLYWNDIEIVPGMKLAVDLLHHEVVNETGVQVDISWKILSFGSRSEDDAYLDWNTGRKHSMKKVIKNRRLRQKLNRLELLQLPAGSEYMLVQEFHDGKEVFKRCYNLDMLQSVRNIRVIDH
;
A
#
# COMPACT_ATOMS: atom_id res chain seq x y z
N MET A 1 2.40 10.19 13.90
CA MET A 1 3.53 9.27 13.63
C MET A 1 4.22 9.80 12.40
N GLY A 2 5.49 10.18 12.50
CA GLY A 2 6.31 10.54 11.34
C GLY A 2 7.10 9.30 10.93
N LEU A 3 6.99 8.91 9.66
CA LEU A 3 7.80 7.83 9.10
C LEU A 3 9.06 8.45 8.54
N TYR A 4 10.25 8.02 8.96
CA TYR A 4 11.52 8.56 8.47
C TYR A 4 12.28 7.50 7.68
N TRP A 5 12.83 7.89 6.54
CA TRP A 5 13.70 7.05 5.73
C TRP A 5 14.94 7.85 5.32
N ASN A 6 16.13 7.39 5.74
CA ASN A 6 17.40 8.07 5.49
C ASN A 6 17.32 9.59 5.77
N ASP A 7 16.83 9.95 6.96
CA ASP A 7 16.64 11.32 7.45
C ASP A 7 15.57 12.16 6.71
N ILE A 8 14.82 11.56 5.78
CA ILE A 8 13.68 12.20 5.11
C ILE A 8 12.39 11.75 5.80
N GLU A 9 11.58 12.70 6.28
CA GLU A 9 10.23 12.41 6.75
C GLU A 9 9.33 12.11 5.53
N ILE A 10 8.79 10.90 5.47
CA ILE A 10 7.80 10.48 4.49
C ILE A 10 6.41 10.88 4.98
N VAL A 11 5.72 11.73 4.21
CA VAL A 11 4.37 12.21 4.53
C VAL A 11 3.36 11.87 3.42
N PRO A 12 2.05 11.83 3.72
CA PRO A 12 1.02 11.64 2.71
C PRO A 12 1.09 12.72 1.62
N GLY A 13 0.92 12.32 0.36
CA GLY A 13 1.06 13.19 -0.81
C GLY A 13 2.33 12.93 -1.61
N MET A 14 3.42 12.54 -0.95
CA MET A 14 4.72 12.30 -1.59
C MET A 14 4.68 11.16 -2.60
N LYS A 15 5.51 11.29 -3.64
CA LYS A 15 5.77 10.23 -4.61
C LYS A 15 7.20 9.71 -4.46
N LEU A 16 7.32 8.40 -4.28
CA LEU A 16 8.56 7.69 -4.02
C LEU A 16 8.84 6.73 -5.17
N ALA A 17 10.05 6.71 -5.71
CA ALA A 17 10.59 5.61 -6.50
C ALA A 17 11.09 4.56 -5.53
N VAL A 18 10.72 3.31 -5.78
CA VAL A 18 10.97 2.22 -4.84
C VAL A 18 11.66 1.09 -5.59
N ASP A 19 12.88 0.78 -5.15
CA ASP A 19 13.62 -0.39 -5.59
C ASP A 19 13.45 -1.50 -4.54
N LEU A 20 12.55 -2.45 -4.85
CA LEU A 20 12.21 -3.56 -3.97
C LEU A 20 13.22 -4.69 -4.11
N LEU A 21 13.80 -5.13 -3.00
CA LEU A 21 14.65 -6.31 -2.98
C LEU A 21 13.78 -7.53 -3.37
N HIS A 22 14.14 -8.23 -4.45
CA HIS A 22 13.47 -9.43 -4.97
C HIS A 22 12.09 -9.24 -5.62
N HIS A 23 11.66 -8.01 -5.94
CA HIS A 23 10.39 -7.79 -6.64
C HIS A 23 10.63 -7.10 -7.98
N GLU A 24 10.96 -7.90 -9.00
CA GLU A 24 11.03 -7.42 -10.38
C GLU A 24 9.63 -7.50 -11.01
N VAL A 25 9.04 -6.33 -11.26
CA VAL A 25 7.82 -6.27 -12.08
C VAL A 25 8.26 -6.13 -13.53
N VAL A 26 7.69 -6.96 -14.40
CA VAL A 26 7.93 -6.92 -15.85
C VAL A 26 6.62 -6.61 -16.57
N ASN A 27 6.71 -5.86 -17.66
CA ASN A 27 5.57 -5.62 -18.53
C ASN A 27 5.28 -6.84 -19.43
N GLU A 28 4.25 -6.73 -20.28
CA GLU A 28 3.86 -7.79 -21.24
C GLU A 28 4.98 -8.19 -22.22
N THR A 29 5.99 -7.33 -22.40
CA THR A 29 7.16 -7.58 -23.26
C THR A 29 8.36 -8.16 -22.52
N GLY A 30 8.23 -8.42 -21.21
CA GLY A 30 9.31 -8.95 -20.37
C GLY A 30 10.35 -7.91 -19.94
N VAL A 31 10.09 -6.62 -20.19
CA VAL A 31 10.98 -5.53 -19.77
C VAL A 31 10.64 -5.11 -18.34
N GLN A 32 11.68 -4.93 -17.53
CA GLN A 32 11.55 -4.43 -16.16
C GLN A 32 10.92 -3.03 -16.16
N VAL A 33 9.92 -2.83 -15.29
CA VAL A 33 9.21 -1.56 -15.17
C VAL A 33 9.61 -0.84 -13.89
N ASP A 34 9.63 0.49 -13.95
CA ASP A 34 9.90 1.31 -12.78
C ASP A 34 8.67 1.36 -11.87
N ILE A 35 8.86 1.06 -10.59
CA ILE A 35 7.81 1.12 -9.58
C ILE A 35 7.92 2.43 -8.80
N SER A 36 6.81 3.15 -8.73
CA SER A 36 6.69 4.30 -7.83
C SER A 36 5.42 4.23 -7.00
N TRP A 37 5.49 4.76 -5.79
CA TRP A 37 4.41 4.81 -4.82
C TRP A 37 4.05 6.24 -4.51
N LYS A 38 2.76 6.58 -4.61
CA LYS A 38 2.23 7.79 -3.97
C LYS A 38 1.66 7.42 -2.63
N ILE A 39 2.17 8.02 -1.56
CA ILE A 39 1.68 7.79 -0.21
C ILE A 39 0.33 8.48 -0.06
N LEU A 40 -0.72 7.71 0.27
CA LEU A 40 -2.07 8.25 0.46
C LEU A 40 -2.38 8.50 1.92
N SER A 41 -1.98 7.59 2.81
CA SER A 41 -2.17 7.74 4.25
C SER A 41 -1.34 6.72 5.02
N PHE A 42 -1.21 6.95 6.33
CA PHE A 42 -0.71 5.99 7.30
C PHE A 42 -1.84 5.58 8.24
N GLY A 43 -1.74 4.37 8.79
CA GLY A 43 -2.70 3.93 9.79
C GLY A 43 -2.16 2.82 10.66
N SER A 44 -2.85 2.59 11.78
CA SER A 44 -2.61 1.46 12.66
C SER A 44 -3.69 0.40 12.48
N ARG A 45 -3.37 -0.85 12.76
CA ARG A 45 -4.28 -1.99 12.67
C ARG A 45 -4.45 -2.58 14.08
N SER A 46 -5.69 -2.93 14.44
CA SER A 46 -5.94 -3.83 15.57
C SER A 46 -5.89 -5.29 15.11
N GLU A 47 -5.66 -6.24 16.02
CA GLU A 47 -5.53 -7.67 15.65
C GLU A 47 -6.71 -8.18 14.80
N ASP A 48 -7.93 -7.75 15.14
CA ASP A 48 -9.18 -8.11 14.46
C ASP A 48 -9.40 -7.42 13.11
N ASP A 49 -8.68 -6.34 12.80
CA ASP A 49 -8.81 -5.61 11.55
C ASP A 49 -8.10 -6.37 10.42
N ALA A 50 -8.81 -6.66 9.33
CA ALA A 50 -8.27 -7.42 8.20
C ALA A 50 -8.36 -6.66 6.87
N TYR A 51 -9.33 -5.76 6.73
CA TYR A 51 -9.58 -5.01 5.51
C TYR A 51 -9.82 -3.53 5.80
N LEU A 52 -9.35 -2.67 4.90
CA LEU A 52 -9.57 -1.24 4.87
C LEU A 52 -10.44 -0.88 3.66
N ASP A 53 -11.56 -0.20 3.90
CA ASP A 53 -12.30 0.51 2.86
C ASP A 53 -11.61 1.86 2.62
N TRP A 54 -10.86 1.98 1.52
CA TRP A 54 -10.02 3.16 1.27
C TRP A 54 -10.84 4.43 0.97
N ASN A 55 -12.09 4.29 0.53
CA ASN A 55 -12.98 5.43 0.27
C ASN A 55 -13.47 6.06 1.58
N THR A 56 -13.65 5.25 2.62
CA THR A 56 -14.25 5.69 3.90
C THR A 56 -13.28 5.67 5.08
N GLY A 57 -12.09 5.09 4.90
CA GLY A 57 -11.12 4.85 5.97
C GLY A 57 -11.55 3.78 6.98
N ARG A 58 -12.70 3.11 6.78
CA ARG A 58 -13.24 2.15 7.75
C ARG A 58 -12.54 0.80 7.66
N LYS A 59 -12.22 0.25 8.83
CA LYS A 59 -11.63 -1.08 8.96
C LYS A 59 -12.68 -2.14 9.26
N HIS A 60 -12.45 -3.34 8.76
CA HIS A 60 -13.37 -4.46 8.88
C HIS A 60 -12.60 -5.75 9.18
N SER A 61 -13.15 -6.54 10.09
CA SER A 61 -12.64 -7.89 10.36
C SER A 61 -12.99 -8.85 9.24
N MET A 62 -12.17 -9.88 9.06
CA MET A 62 -12.39 -10.96 8.08
C MET A 62 -13.78 -11.58 8.25
N LYS A 63 -14.17 -11.88 9.50
CA LYS A 63 -15.49 -12.44 9.85
C LYS A 63 -16.64 -11.54 9.39
N LYS A 64 -16.50 -10.21 9.56
CA LYS A 64 -17.52 -9.23 9.14
C LYS A 64 -17.62 -9.16 7.62
N VAL A 65 -16.48 -9.13 6.92
CA VAL A 65 -16.44 -9.12 5.46
C VAL A 65 -17.09 -10.40 4.91
N ILE A 66 -16.68 -11.58 5.38
CA ILE A 66 -17.24 -12.87 4.94
C ILE A 66 -18.74 -12.96 5.21
N LYS A 67 -19.27 -12.40 6.30
CA LYS A 67 -20.71 -12.49 6.59
C LYS A 67 -21.53 -11.49 5.79
N ASN A 68 -21.04 -10.26 5.60
CA ASN A 68 -21.81 -9.18 4.98
C ASN A 68 -21.73 -9.21 3.44
N ARG A 69 -22.87 -9.42 2.76
CA ARG A 69 -22.95 -9.45 1.29
C ARG A 69 -22.43 -8.18 0.63
N ARG A 70 -22.69 -6.99 1.19
CA ARG A 70 -22.23 -5.71 0.63
C ARG A 70 -20.71 -5.59 0.72
N LEU A 71 -20.11 -5.99 1.84
CA LEU A 71 -18.65 -5.97 1.99
C LEU A 71 -17.96 -6.99 1.08
N ARG A 72 -18.55 -8.17 0.87
CA ARG A 72 -18.05 -9.12 -0.14
C ARG A 72 -18.07 -8.54 -1.55
N GLN A 73 -19.13 -7.82 -1.92
CA GLN A 73 -19.19 -7.15 -3.22
C GLN A 73 -18.10 -6.09 -3.35
N LYS A 74 -17.86 -5.30 -2.29
CA LYS A 74 -16.76 -4.34 -2.26
C LYS A 74 -15.39 -5.00 -2.39
N LEU A 75 -15.17 -6.13 -1.72
CA LEU A 75 -13.94 -6.92 -1.85
C LEU A 75 -13.71 -7.38 -3.30
N ASN A 76 -14.74 -7.94 -3.94
CA ASN A 76 -14.65 -8.40 -5.33
C ASN A 76 -14.42 -7.26 -6.34
N ARG A 77 -14.78 -6.02 -5.98
CA ARG A 77 -14.54 -4.81 -6.76
C ARG A 77 -13.20 -4.14 -6.43
N LEU A 78 -12.38 -4.76 -5.57
CA LEU A 78 -11.10 -4.20 -5.11
C LEU A 78 -11.25 -2.86 -4.35
N GLU A 79 -12.43 -2.60 -3.78
CA GLU A 79 -12.69 -1.43 -2.93
C GLU A 79 -12.25 -1.65 -1.48
N LEU A 80 -12.10 -2.92 -1.07
CA LEU A 80 -11.52 -3.29 0.21
C LEU A 80 -10.08 -3.75 0.00
N LEU A 81 -9.15 -3.07 0.66
CA LEU A 81 -7.74 -3.38 0.65
C LEU A 81 -7.40 -4.28 1.83
N GLN A 82 -6.65 -5.34 1.59
CA GLN A 82 -6.19 -6.20 2.67
C GLN A 82 -5.16 -5.46 3.52
N LEU A 83 -5.35 -5.48 4.84
CA LEU A 83 -4.37 -4.96 5.77
C LEU A 83 -3.27 -6.01 5.98
N PRO A 84 -1.99 -5.62 5.93
CA PRO A 84 -0.88 -6.54 6.13
C PRO A 84 -0.81 -7.00 7.58
N ALA A 85 -0.07 -8.08 7.83
CA ALA A 85 0.32 -8.49 9.18
C ALA A 85 1.30 -7.45 9.75
N GLY A 86 0.90 -6.79 10.83
CA GLY A 86 1.64 -5.67 11.45
C GLY A 86 0.70 -4.75 12.24
N SER A 87 1.25 -3.98 13.17
CA SER A 87 0.51 -2.96 13.92
C SER A 87 0.30 -1.69 13.12
N GLU A 88 1.17 -1.41 12.15
CA GLU A 88 1.17 -0.17 11.39
C GLU A 88 1.31 -0.44 9.90
N TYR A 89 0.70 0.42 9.08
CA TYR A 89 0.69 0.28 7.64
C TYR A 89 0.72 1.64 6.96
N MET A 90 1.22 1.64 5.72
CA MET A 90 1.01 2.72 4.76
C MET A 90 0.02 2.27 3.69
N LEU A 91 -0.85 3.17 3.27
CA LEU A 91 -1.66 3.01 2.07
C LEU A 91 -1.00 3.78 0.93
N VAL A 92 -0.75 3.09 -0.18
CA VAL A 92 -0.14 3.69 -1.36
C VAL A 92 -1.01 3.49 -2.61
N GLN A 93 -0.89 4.42 -3.54
CA GLN A 93 -1.21 4.20 -4.95
C GLN A 93 0.09 3.79 -5.66
N GLU A 94 0.09 2.59 -6.23
CA GLU A 94 1.23 2.06 -6.98
C GLU A 94 1.12 2.45 -8.46
N PHE A 95 2.26 2.80 -9.04
CA PHE A 95 2.44 3.16 -10.44
C PHE A 95 3.54 2.29 -11.05
N HIS A 96 3.28 1.77 -12.26
CA HIS A 96 4.27 1.10 -13.11
C HIS A 96 4.48 1.95 -14.35
N ASP A 97 5.72 2.33 -14.66
CA ASP A 97 6.05 3.26 -15.75
C ASP A 97 5.19 4.54 -15.74
N GLY A 98 4.90 5.05 -14.54
CA GLY A 98 4.09 6.25 -14.34
C GLY A 98 2.58 6.08 -14.50
N LYS A 99 2.07 4.89 -14.82
CA LYS A 99 0.63 4.60 -14.90
C LYS A 99 0.10 4.02 -13.60
N GLU A 100 -1.06 4.48 -13.14
CA GLU A 100 -1.72 3.94 -11.95
C GLU A 100 -2.13 2.47 -12.18
N VAL A 101 -1.76 1.59 -11.24
CA VAL A 101 -2.05 0.16 -11.35
C VAL A 101 -3.04 -0.28 -10.27
N PHE A 102 -2.66 -0.18 -9.00
CA PHE A 102 -3.56 -0.53 -7.89
C PHE A 102 -3.21 0.24 -6.61
N LYS A 103 -4.18 0.28 -5.68
CA LYS A 103 -3.95 0.73 -4.31
C LYS A 103 -3.62 -0.47 -3.43
N ARG A 104 -2.69 -0.33 -2.50
CA ARG A 104 -2.30 -1.42 -1.60
C ARG A 104 -1.87 -0.89 -0.23
N CYS A 105 -2.09 -1.71 0.81
CA CYS A 105 -1.55 -1.45 2.13
C CYS A 105 -0.25 -2.26 2.31
N TYR A 106 0.84 -1.59 2.67
CA TYR A 106 2.12 -2.21 3.01
C TYR A 106 2.38 -2.07 4.51
N ASN A 107 2.95 -3.10 5.15
CA ASN A 107 3.40 -2.97 6.54
C ASN A 107 4.59 -2.01 6.52
N LEU A 108 4.66 -1.09 7.49
CA LEU A 108 5.81 -0.20 7.62
C LEU A 108 7.12 -0.98 7.86
N ASP A 109 7.09 -2.13 8.53
CA ASP A 109 8.27 -2.98 8.70
C ASP A 109 8.84 -3.47 7.37
N MET A 110 8.01 -3.59 6.33
CA MET A 110 8.44 -3.98 4.98
C MET A 110 9.42 -2.98 4.38
N LEU A 111 9.42 -1.71 4.84
CA LEU A 111 10.40 -0.73 4.39
C LEU A 111 11.85 -1.19 4.62
N GLN A 112 12.11 -1.99 5.66
CA GLN A 112 13.44 -2.57 5.90
C GLN A 112 13.91 -3.50 4.77
N SER A 113 12.98 -4.06 4.00
CA SER A 113 13.26 -4.90 2.83
C SER A 113 13.39 -4.10 1.52
N VAL A 114 13.15 -2.78 1.56
CA VAL A 114 13.32 -1.91 0.40
C VAL A 114 14.79 -1.54 0.28
N ARG A 115 15.39 -1.82 -0.88
CA ARG A 115 16.82 -1.57 -1.12
C ARG A 115 17.11 -0.08 -1.20
N ASN A 116 16.23 0.65 -1.88
CA ASN A 116 16.36 2.09 -2.06
C ASN A 116 15.00 2.76 -2.21
N ILE A 117 14.85 3.93 -1.59
CA ILE A 117 13.70 4.81 -1.76
C ILE A 117 14.26 6.16 -2.19
N ARG A 118 13.81 6.64 -3.35
CA ARG A 118 14.12 7.98 -3.84
C ARG A 118 12.84 8.79 -3.89
N VAL A 119 12.83 9.96 -3.26
CA VAL A 119 11.72 10.90 -3.44
C VAL A 119 11.78 11.46 -4.87
N ILE A 120 10.70 11.32 -5.62
CA ILE A 120 10.60 11.83 -7.00
C ILE A 120 9.81 13.14 -7.04
N ASP A 121 8.83 13.30 -6.14
CA ASP A 121 7.97 14.48 -6.10
C ASP A 121 7.42 14.69 -4.69
N HIS A 122 7.29 15.95 -4.26
CA HIS A 122 7.16 16.34 -2.87
C HIS A 122 6.04 17.36 -2.63
#